data_AF-A0A101XHF5-F1
#
_entry.id   AF-A0A101XHF5-F1
#
_cell.length_a   1.000
_cell.length_b   1.000
_cell.length_c   1.000
_cell.angle_alpha   90.00
_cell.angle_beta   90.00
_cell.angle_gamma   90.00
#
_symmetry.space_group_name_H-M   'P 1'
#
loop_
_entity.id
_entity.type
_entity.pdbx_description
1 polymer ?
#
loop_
_entity_poly.entity_id
_entity_poly.type
_entity_poly.pdbx_seq_one_letter_code
_entity_poly.pdbx_strand_id
1 'polypeptide(L)'
;MLLAYVGGGKGKTSAGLGVALRAWGHGYRVLVAFLMKTPLYMGEEVGEYKALRRIGIDVVTLEEFGNPQAMWESVLEVLDSYDLVLLDEFNYAVRQGFIAPGEVLRLRGVKPHVVVTGNHLWSELAEAADLISEIRTIKHYYPKATGVKGLDW
;
A
#
# COMPACT_ATOMS: atom_id res chain seq x y z
N MET A 1 13.87 4.60 -4.57
CA MET A 1 14.06 3.42 -3.68
C MET A 1 12.74 2.68 -3.57
N LEU A 2 12.78 1.34 -3.56
CA LEU A 2 11.63 0.46 -3.34
C LEU A 2 11.69 -0.17 -1.94
N LEU A 3 10.72 0.14 -1.09
CA LEU A 3 10.60 -0.37 0.27
C LEU A 3 9.45 -1.38 0.34
N ALA A 4 9.68 -2.56 0.92
CA ALA A 4 8.69 -3.61 1.05
C ALA A 4 8.40 -3.93 2.52
N TYR A 5 7.16 -3.72 2.96
CA TYR A 5 6.66 -4.16 4.26
C TYR A 5 5.82 -5.42 4.10
N VAL A 6 6.41 -6.55 4.48
CA VAL A 6 5.86 -7.89 4.22
C VAL A 6 5.52 -8.66 5.50
N GLY A 7 4.94 -9.86 5.38
CA GLY A 7 4.72 -10.78 6.50
C GLY A 7 3.27 -10.84 7.03
N GLY A 8 2.98 -11.85 7.84
CA GLY A 8 1.63 -12.12 8.35
C GLY A 8 1.18 -11.23 9.52
N GLY A 9 2.04 -10.37 10.05
CA GLY A 9 1.73 -9.51 11.19
C GLY A 9 0.97 -8.25 10.83
N LYS A 10 0.24 -7.72 11.82
CA LYS A 10 -0.39 -6.40 11.76
C LYS A 10 0.69 -5.32 11.77
N GLY A 11 0.56 -4.33 10.89
CA GLY A 11 1.41 -3.14 10.87
C GLY A 11 2.01 -2.76 9.52
N LYS A 12 1.85 -3.58 8.47
CA LYS A 12 2.42 -3.31 7.13
C LYS A 12 1.89 -2.02 6.52
N THR A 13 0.56 -1.93 6.38
CA THR A 13 -0.12 -0.72 5.89
C THR A 13 0.19 0.48 6.76
N SER A 14 0.15 0.32 8.10
CA SER A 14 0.43 1.40 9.05
C SER A 14 1.87 1.93 8.90
N ALA A 15 2.84 1.05 8.68
CA ALA A 15 4.23 1.43 8.40
C ALA A 15 4.34 2.17 7.08
N GLY A 16 3.69 1.67 6.01
CA GLY A 16 3.67 2.34 4.71
C GLY A 16 3.04 3.74 4.76
N LEU A 17 1.90 3.88 5.46
CA LEU A 17 1.25 5.17 5.68
C LEU A 17 2.09 6.10 6.55
N GLY A 18 2.85 5.57 7.52
CA GLY A 18 3.80 6.37 8.30
C GLY A 18 4.92 6.96 7.45
N VAL A 19 5.41 6.21 6.46
CA VAL A 19 6.38 6.73 5.48
C VAL A 19 5.72 7.78 4.58
N ALA A 20 4.52 7.52 4.07
CA ALA A 20 3.75 8.46 3.26
C ALA A 20 3.50 9.79 4.00
N LEU A 21 3.06 9.72 5.25
CA LEU A 21 2.84 10.89 6.09
C LEU A 21 4.13 11.68 6.35
N ARG A 22 5.26 10.99 6.56
CA ARG A 22 6.56 11.64 6.74
C ARG A 22 6.98 12.38 5.47
N ALA A 23 6.87 11.75 4.31
CA ALA A 23 7.17 12.38 3.03
C ALA A 23 6.31 13.62 2.81
N TRP A 24 4.99 13.50 2.98
CA TRP A 24 4.06 14.62 2.88
C TRP A 24 4.40 15.76 3.84
N GLY A 25 4.76 15.44 5.09
CA GLY A 25 5.19 16.43 6.08
C GLY A 25 6.47 17.20 5.71
N HIS A 26 7.25 16.70 4.75
CA HIS A 26 8.41 17.37 4.17
C HIS A 26 8.12 18.08 2.84
N GLY A 27 6.83 18.20 2.45
CA GLY A 27 6.42 18.91 1.23
C GLY A 27 6.53 18.08 -0.04
N TYR A 28 6.71 16.76 0.07
CA TYR A 28 6.70 15.86 -1.08
C TYR A 28 5.29 15.59 -1.58
N ARG A 29 5.15 15.43 -2.91
CA ARG A 29 3.92 14.95 -3.53
C ARG A 29 3.80 13.46 -3.29
N VAL A 30 2.69 13.06 -2.68
CA VAL A 30 2.47 11.68 -2.26
C VAL A 30 1.19 11.13 -2.88
N LEU A 31 1.28 9.92 -3.44
CA LEU A 31 0.14 9.13 -3.87
C LEU A 31 -0.01 7.89 -2.98
N VAL A 32 -1.23 7.59 -2.55
CA VAL A 32 -1.58 6.33 -1.90
C VAL A 32 -2.57 5.56 -2.76
N ALA A 33 -2.18 4.36 -3.17
CA ALA A 33 -2.97 3.44 -3.97
C ALA A 33 -3.39 2.24 -3.12
N PHE A 34 -4.70 2.08 -2.89
CA PHE A 34 -5.27 0.94 -2.16
C PHE A 34 -5.79 -0.13 -3.14
N LEU A 35 -4.94 -1.08 -3.53
CA LEU A 35 -5.25 -2.00 -4.63
C LEU A 35 -6.31 -3.05 -4.30
N MET A 36 -6.41 -3.44 -3.02
CA MET A 36 -7.28 -4.55 -2.58
C MET A 36 -8.15 -4.18 -1.38
N LYS A 37 -8.35 -2.87 -1.12
CA LYS A 37 -9.16 -2.37 -0.01
C LYS A 37 -10.23 -1.42 -0.50
N THR A 38 -11.37 -1.51 0.17
CA THR A 38 -12.49 -0.58 -0.01
C THR A 38 -12.46 0.50 1.06
N PRO A 39 -12.88 1.74 0.75
CA PRO A 39 -12.93 2.82 1.73
C PRO A 39 -13.96 2.59 2.84
N LEU A 40 -14.90 1.66 2.64
CA LEU A 40 -15.96 1.35 3.60
C LEU A 40 -15.71 0.03 4.33
N TYR A 41 -15.90 0.05 5.65
CA TYR A 41 -15.98 -1.13 6.51
C TYR A 41 -17.17 -0.98 7.47
N MET A 42 -18.04 -1.99 7.52
CA MET A 42 -19.28 -1.97 8.32
C MET A 42 -20.16 -0.73 8.07
N GLY A 43 -20.22 -0.24 6.83
CA GLY A 43 -21.03 0.91 6.43
C GLY A 43 -20.43 2.27 6.82
N GLU A 44 -19.23 2.28 7.37
CA GLU A 44 -18.50 3.49 7.72
C GLU A 44 -17.22 3.62 6.92
N GLU A 45 -16.85 4.84 6.60
CA GLU A 45 -15.57 5.09 5.94
C GLU A 45 -14.40 4.90 6.93
N VAL A 46 -13.38 4.19 6.46
CA VAL A 46 -12.16 3.79 7.17
C VAL A 46 -11.28 5.00 7.49
N GLY A 47 -10.62 4.98 8.65
CA GLY A 47 -9.91 6.11 9.24
C GLY A 47 -8.76 6.65 8.38
N GLU A 48 -8.02 5.77 7.70
CA GLU A 48 -6.94 6.11 6.80
C GLU A 48 -7.42 7.00 5.64
N TYR A 49 -8.53 6.63 4.99
CA TYR A 49 -9.09 7.41 3.88
C TYR A 49 -9.56 8.79 4.33
N LYS A 50 -10.23 8.87 5.49
CA LYS A 50 -10.62 10.14 6.12
C LYS A 50 -9.42 11.04 6.40
N ALA A 51 -8.35 10.47 6.95
CA ALA A 51 -7.15 11.21 7.30
C ALA A 51 -6.44 11.73 6.05
N LEU A 52 -6.17 10.87 5.06
CA LEU A 52 -5.47 11.21 3.82
C LEU A 52 -6.19 12.33 3.06
N ARG A 53 -7.51 12.24 2.91
CA ARG A 53 -8.32 13.29 2.28
C ARG A 53 -8.27 14.61 3.05
N ARG A 54 -8.29 14.57 4.39
CA ARG A 54 -8.25 15.79 5.21
C ARG A 54 -6.93 16.54 5.07
N ILE A 55 -5.82 15.82 4.88
CA ILE A 55 -4.49 16.42 4.71
C ILE A 55 -4.11 16.66 3.25
N GLY A 56 -4.96 16.25 2.30
CA GLY A 56 -4.74 16.47 0.88
C GLY A 56 -3.62 15.61 0.28
N ILE A 57 -3.46 14.37 0.75
CA ILE A 57 -2.68 13.36 0.03
C ILE A 57 -3.58 12.77 -1.06
N ASP A 58 -3.04 12.63 -2.27
CA ASP A 58 -3.76 12.01 -3.38
C ASP A 58 -3.98 10.52 -3.10
N VAL A 59 -5.20 10.07 -3.31
CA VAL A 59 -5.62 8.69 -3.07
C VAL A 59 -6.31 8.17 -4.32
N VAL A 60 -5.89 6.98 -4.74
CA VAL A 60 -6.61 6.19 -5.75
C VAL A 60 -7.14 4.92 -5.11
N THR A 61 -8.37 4.57 -5.46
CA THR A 61 -9.10 3.45 -4.86
C THR A 61 -9.54 2.44 -5.91
N LEU A 62 -9.68 1.18 -5.50
CA LEU A 62 -10.17 0.12 -6.38
C LEU A 62 -11.55 0.45 -6.99
N GLU A 63 -12.41 1.19 -6.28
CA GLU A 63 -13.74 1.58 -6.76
C GLU A 63 -13.70 2.47 -8.01
N GLU A 64 -12.66 3.30 -8.16
CA GLU A 64 -12.49 4.18 -9.34
C GLU A 64 -12.15 3.38 -10.61
N PHE A 65 -11.47 2.24 -10.47
CA PHE A 65 -10.93 1.46 -11.60
C PHE A 65 -11.60 0.10 -11.80
N GLY A 66 -12.38 -0.37 -10.83
CA GLY A 66 -13.11 -1.64 -10.85
C GLY A 66 -12.24 -2.90 -10.69
N ASN A 67 -10.95 -2.87 -11.05
CA ASN A 67 -10.04 -4.00 -10.85
C ASN A 67 -8.58 -3.55 -10.59
N PRO A 68 -7.76 -4.37 -9.90
CA PRO A 68 -6.40 -3.99 -9.51
C PRO A 68 -5.43 -3.79 -10.69
N GLN A 69 -5.62 -4.49 -11.82
CA GLN A 69 -4.75 -4.33 -12.99
C GLN A 69 -4.96 -2.96 -13.66
N ALA A 70 -6.21 -2.54 -13.84
CA ALA A 70 -6.52 -1.22 -14.40
C ALA A 70 -6.02 -0.09 -13.49
N MET A 71 -6.18 -0.24 -12.17
CA MET A 71 -5.64 0.69 -11.19
C MET A 71 -4.11 0.76 -11.25
N TRP A 72 -3.44 -0.39 -11.37
CA TRP A 72 -1.99 -0.47 -11.51
C TRP A 72 -1.47 0.28 -12.73
N GLU A 73 -2.06 0.07 -13.90
CA GLU A 73 -1.66 0.80 -15.12
C GLU A 73 -1.88 2.31 -14.97
N SER A 74 -2.99 2.74 -14.36
CA SER A 74 -3.23 4.18 -14.12
C SER A 74 -2.21 4.79 -13.16
N VAL A 75 -1.81 4.06 -12.11
CA VAL A 75 -0.76 4.52 -11.19
C VAL A 75 0.58 4.69 -11.91
N LEU A 76 0.91 3.78 -12.83
CA LEU A 76 2.13 3.84 -13.62
C LEU A 76 2.17 5.06 -14.55
N GLU A 77 1.03 5.45 -15.15
CA GLU A 77 0.92 6.63 -16.02
C GLU A 77 1.27 7.93 -15.29
N VAL A 78 0.94 8.02 -14.00
CA VAL A 78 1.14 9.23 -13.19
C VAL A 78 2.36 9.14 -12.26
N LEU A 79 3.06 8.01 -12.24
CA LEU A 79 4.10 7.67 -11.25
C LEU A 79 5.15 8.79 -11.08
N ASP A 80 5.67 9.33 -12.17
CA ASP A 80 6.72 10.35 -12.17
C ASP A 80 6.24 11.76 -11.72
N SER A 81 4.93 11.92 -11.53
CA SER A 81 4.33 13.13 -10.97
C SER A 81 4.36 13.15 -9.44
N TYR A 82 4.87 12.11 -8.79
CA TYR A 82 5.00 12.03 -7.34
C TYR A 82 6.45 11.89 -6.92
N ASP A 83 6.72 12.22 -5.66
CA ASP A 83 8.02 11.98 -5.02
C ASP A 83 7.97 10.71 -4.17
N LEU A 84 6.78 10.32 -3.69
CA LEU A 84 6.54 9.03 -3.04
C LEU A 84 5.20 8.41 -3.44
N VAL A 85 5.19 7.11 -3.73
CA VAL A 85 3.98 6.33 -4.00
C VAL A 85 3.89 5.13 -3.05
N LEU A 86 2.77 4.99 -2.33
CA LEU A 86 2.43 3.81 -1.54
C LEU A 86 1.47 2.93 -2.32
N LEU A 87 1.88 1.69 -2.60
CA LEU A 87 1.08 0.62 -3.20
C LEU A 87 0.64 -0.35 -2.08
N ASP A 88 -0.49 -0.06 -1.45
CA ASP A 88 -1.01 -0.88 -0.35
C ASP A 88 -1.71 -2.14 -0.87
N GLU A 89 -1.37 -3.29 -0.28
CA GLU A 89 -1.84 -4.63 -0.66
C GLU A 89 -1.52 -5.04 -2.12
N PHE A 90 -0.47 -4.44 -2.71
CA PHE A 90 0.06 -4.85 -4.03
C PHE A 90 0.40 -6.35 -4.05
N ASN A 91 0.99 -6.85 -2.98
CA ASN A 91 1.35 -8.27 -2.83
C ASN A 91 0.12 -9.18 -2.89
N TYR A 92 -1.02 -8.70 -2.40
CA TYR A 92 -2.24 -9.46 -2.47
C TYR A 92 -2.83 -9.45 -3.88
N ALA A 93 -2.77 -8.32 -4.60
CA ALA A 93 -3.15 -8.24 -6.01
C ALA A 93 -2.34 -9.21 -6.89
N VAL A 94 -1.02 -9.29 -6.67
CA VAL A 94 -0.14 -10.26 -7.34
C VAL A 94 -0.54 -11.69 -7.00
N ARG A 95 -0.75 -12.00 -5.71
CA ARG A 95 -1.17 -13.34 -5.28
C ARG A 95 -2.50 -13.78 -5.88
N GLN A 96 -3.44 -12.86 -6.10
CA GLN A 96 -4.73 -13.15 -6.71
C GLN A 96 -4.67 -13.28 -8.24
N GLY A 97 -3.51 -13.05 -8.85
CA GLY A 97 -3.32 -13.16 -10.30
C GLY A 97 -3.84 -11.95 -11.08
N PHE A 98 -4.18 -10.84 -10.41
CA PHE A 98 -4.54 -9.61 -11.10
C PHE A 98 -3.33 -8.94 -11.73
N ILE A 99 -2.18 -8.98 -11.05
CA ILE A 99 -0.92 -8.38 -11.49
C ILE A 99 0.13 -9.49 -11.59
N ALA A 100 0.89 -9.52 -12.69
CA ALA A 100 1.96 -10.51 -12.84
C ALA A 100 3.13 -10.20 -11.87
N PRO A 101 3.79 -11.22 -11.26
CA PRO A 101 4.88 -10.99 -10.30
C PRO A 101 6.02 -10.11 -10.81
N GLY A 102 6.34 -10.22 -12.10
CA GLY A 102 7.39 -9.44 -12.76
C GLY A 102 7.06 -7.95 -12.96
N GLU A 103 5.80 -7.53 -12.81
CA GLU A 103 5.41 -6.11 -12.95
C GLU A 103 6.11 -5.23 -11.90
N VAL A 104 6.47 -5.79 -10.75
CA VAL A 104 7.25 -5.07 -9.72
C VAL A 104 8.60 -4.58 -10.23
N LEU A 105 9.17 -5.24 -11.25
CA LEU A 105 10.45 -4.83 -11.85
C LEU A 105 10.35 -3.49 -12.57
N ARG A 106 9.15 -3.07 -13.00
CA ARG A 106 8.90 -1.74 -13.60
C ARG A 106 9.15 -0.61 -12.60
N LEU A 107 9.17 -0.90 -11.30
CA LEU A 107 9.45 0.07 -10.24
C LEU A 107 10.96 0.29 -10.00
N ARG A 108 11.84 -0.46 -10.68
CA ARG A 108 13.28 -0.28 -10.53
C ARG A 108 13.74 1.00 -11.21
N GLY A 109 14.45 1.85 -10.46
CA GLY A 109 15.04 3.09 -10.99
C GLY A 109 14.03 4.19 -11.34
N VAL A 110 12.75 4.03 -10.97
CA VAL A 110 11.76 5.09 -11.11
C VAL A 110 12.13 6.28 -10.24
N LYS A 111 11.67 7.47 -10.64
CA LYS A 111 11.95 8.72 -9.93
C LYS A 111 11.40 8.74 -8.49
N PRO A 112 10.13 8.38 -8.20
CA PRO A 112 9.62 8.40 -6.84
C PRO A 112 10.27 7.33 -5.96
N HIS A 113 10.23 7.55 -4.65
CA HIS A 113 10.30 6.46 -3.70
C HIS A 113 9.00 5.65 -3.75
N VAL A 114 9.09 4.34 -3.71
CA VAL A 114 7.92 3.46 -3.76
C VAL A 114 7.88 2.59 -2.51
N VAL A 115 6.72 2.51 -1.89
CA VAL A 115 6.46 1.64 -0.74
C VAL A 115 5.43 0.61 -1.15
N VAL A 116 5.72 -0.66 -0.92
CA VAL A 116 4.85 -1.80 -1.23
C VAL A 116 4.50 -2.51 0.07
N THR A 117 3.25 -2.95 0.21
CA THR A 117 2.81 -3.73 1.37
C THR A 117 2.10 -5.02 0.96
N GLY A 118 2.13 -5.99 1.89
CA GLY A 118 1.21 -7.13 1.93
C GLY A 118 1.91 -8.41 2.37
N ASN A 119 1.19 -9.53 2.41
CA ASN A 119 1.60 -10.65 3.28
C ASN A 119 2.83 -11.45 2.80
N HIS A 120 3.07 -11.54 1.50
CA HIS A 120 4.02 -12.50 0.92
C HIS A 120 5.21 -11.81 0.28
N LEU A 121 6.40 -12.39 0.43
CA LEU A 121 7.61 -12.00 -0.29
C LEU A 121 7.88 -13.03 -1.39
N TRP A 122 7.66 -12.67 -2.66
CA TRP A 122 8.05 -13.48 -3.82
C TRP A 122 9.40 -13.03 -4.37
N SER A 123 10.00 -13.85 -5.22
CA SER A 123 11.37 -13.70 -5.72
C SER A 123 11.61 -12.34 -6.39
N GLU A 124 10.70 -11.92 -7.28
CA GLU A 124 10.84 -10.68 -8.04
C GLU A 124 10.75 -9.43 -7.15
N LEU A 125 9.91 -9.46 -6.10
CA LEU A 125 9.88 -8.38 -5.10
C LEU A 125 11.16 -8.38 -4.26
N ALA A 126 11.66 -9.56 -3.88
CA ALA A 126 12.91 -9.68 -3.13
C ALA A 126 14.11 -9.17 -3.93
N GLU A 127 14.12 -9.36 -5.25
CA GLU A 127 15.14 -8.86 -6.15
C GLU A 127 15.04 -7.33 -6.34
N ALA A 128 13.82 -6.81 -6.48
CA ALA A 128 13.60 -5.40 -6.81
C ALA A 128 13.76 -4.46 -5.61
N ALA A 129 13.45 -4.91 -4.39
CA ALA A 129 13.37 -4.06 -3.22
C ALA A 129 14.74 -3.66 -2.65
N ASP A 130 14.92 -2.37 -2.37
CA ASP A 130 16.10 -1.84 -1.68
C ASP A 130 16.03 -2.10 -0.16
N LEU A 131 14.81 -2.22 0.39
CA LEU A 131 14.56 -2.52 1.79
C LEU A 131 13.40 -3.50 1.91
N ILE A 132 13.57 -4.53 2.74
CA ILE A 132 12.51 -5.48 3.08
C ILE A 132 12.41 -5.55 4.60
N SER A 133 11.21 -5.29 5.13
CA SER A 133 10.88 -5.46 6.54
C SER A 133 9.78 -6.49 6.69
N GLU A 134 10.08 -7.62 7.33
CA GLU A 134 9.11 -8.66 7.62
C GLU A 134 8.46 -8.43 8.99
N ILE A 135 7.16 -8.13 9.00
CA ILE A 135 6.36 -7.94 10.19
C ILE A 135 5.76 -9.28 10.58
N ARG A 136 6.28 -9.87 11.67
CA ARG A 136 5.83 -11.15 12.22
C ARG A 136 4.89 -10.95 13.41
N THR A 137 3.87 -11.80 13.50
CA THR A 137 2.98 -11.83 14.66
C THR A 137 3.65 -12.53 15.83
N ILE A 138 4.00 -11.78 16.88
CA ILE A 138 4.40 -12.37 18.18
C ILE A 138 3.17 -12.64 19.05
N LYS A 139 2.23 -11.69 19.07
CA LYS A 139 0.93 -11.80 19.75
C LYS A 139 -0.07 -10.91 19.02
N HIS A 140 -1.31 -11.38 18.89
CA HIS A 140 -2.40 -10.58 18.34
C HIS A 140 -3.64 -10.72 19.23
N TYR A 141 -4.38 -9.63 19.40
CA TYR A 141 -5.65 -9.61 20.14
C TYR A 141 -6.86 -10.07 19.31
N TYR A 142 -6.67 -10.50 18.04
CA TYR A 142 -7.74 -10.95 17.16
C TYR A 142 -8.38 -12.34 17.44
N PRO A 143 -8.00 -13.15 18.45
CA PRO A 143 -8.70 -14.43 18.68
C PRO A 143 -10.17 -14.32 19.12
N LYS A 144 -10.73 -13.12 19.39
CA LYS A 144 -12.05 -12.98 20.05
C LYS A 144 -12.97 -11.81 19.59
N ALA A 145 -12.65 -11.01 18.58
CA ALA A 145 -13.54 -9.89 18.20
C ALA A 145 -13.39 -9.42 16.75
N THR A 146 -14.45 -8.78 16.23
CA THR A 146 -14.46 -7.90 15.05
C THR A 146 -13.42 -6.79 15.20
N GLY A 147 -12.92 -6.25 14.08
CA GLY A 147 -11.90 -5.18 14.08
C GLY A 147 -12.30 -3.97 14.92
N VAL A 148 -11.35 -3.42 15.67
CA VAL A 148 -11.55 -2.26 16.55
C VAL A 148 -11.34 -0.98 15.76
N LYS A 149 -12.38 -0.15 15.67
CA LYS A 149 -12.35 1.16 15.02
C LYS A 149 -11.24 2.05 15.61
N GLY A 150 -10.44 2.68 14.75
CA GLY A 150 -9.28 3.48 15.11
C GLY A 150 -8.01 2.68 15.39
N LEU A 151 -8.09 1.35 15.45
CA LEU A 151 -6.92 0.47 15.55
C LEU A 151 -6.75 -0.41 14.30
N ASP A 152 -7.83 -0.95 13.77
CA ASP A 152 -7.84 -1.91 12.66
C ASP A 152 -8.45 -1.36 11.38
N TRP A 153 -9.28 -0.31 11.49
CA TRP A 153 -9.97 0.38 10.40
C TRP A 153 -10.51 1.74 10.88
#